data_AF-A0A5C6P5K4-F1
#
_entry.id   AF-A0A5C6P5K4-F1
#
_cell.length_a   1.000
_cell.length_b   1.000
_cell.length_c   1.000
_cell.angle_alpha   90.00
_cell.angle_beta   90.00
_cell.angle_gamma   90.00
#
_symmetry.space_group_name_H-M   'P 1'
#
loop_
_entity.id
_entity.type
_entity.pdbx_description
1 polymer ?
#
loop_
_entity_poly.entity_id
_entity_poly.type
_entity_poly.pdbx_seq_one_letter_code
_entity_poly.pdbx_strand_id
1 'polypeptide(L)'
;MCEAGVFTLRQLVNVCGPRLDNATALARHTGVRSVRVLNQMLGGWRHQLAASELELVSEFCKGRKPTNHNDPFPEMRLTPVLWDVPGLQPLLRNVQPVDLSSSAGKLMYRTLVKVLNQRSLAGRVDTKWRTQLALTETQRPEWRALYKPPLMWRGGDLQWRILHGAIAVNGFLSHINPNISAECPFCDHRETVFHYFSECDRLSVLFLLLNQIFSLLGETYSQTIFILGFRYHKRRKAKCQLLNFFIGQAKLAIYVSRRNKIGGSLDCDLQTIFARMVKARIKMDFNFYRPTNSIEEFKSTWCLNDGLCLVEEEELVFGSLLN
;
A
#
# COMPACT_ATOMS: atom_id res chain seq x y z
N MET A 1 -20.98 18.78 1.69
CA MET A 1 -21.05 20.23 1.44
C MET A 1 -20.80 20.58 0.00
N CYS A 2 -19.64 20.23 -0.58
CA CYS A 2 -19.37 20.43 -2.01
C CYS A 2 -20.40 19.72 -2.91
N GLU A 3 -20.69 18.44 -2.66
CA GLU A 3 -21.75 17.71 -3.40
C GLU A 3 -23.15 18.30 -3.21
N ALA A 4 -23.35 19.08 -2.15
CA ALA A 4 -24.62 19.73 -1.84
C ALA A 4 -24.69 21.18 -2.36
N GLY A 5 -23.75 21.61 -3.21
CA GLY A 5 -23.78 22.95 -3.79
C GLY A 5 -23.35 24.07 -2.85
N VAL A 6 -22.84 23.76 -1.65
CA VAL A 6 -22.40 24.76 -0.67
C VAL A 6 -20.89 24.98 -0.83
N PHE A 7 -20.55 25.93 -1.70
CA PHE A 7 -19.18 26.30 -2.06
C PHE A 7 -18.77 27.70 -1.60
N THR A 8 -19.73 28.52 -1.16
CA THR A 8 -19.53 29.92 -0.77
C THR A 8 -20.07 30.19 0.63
N LEU A 9 -19.50 31.16 1.34
CA LEU A 9 -20.05 31.64 2.62
C LEU A 9 -21.49 32.13 2.45
N ARG A 10 -21.81 32.78 1.32
CA ARG A 10 -23.17 33.16 0.93
C ARG A 10 -24.12 31.97 0.91
N GLN A 11 -23.76 30.88 0.22
CA GLN A 11 -24.59 29.67 0.15
C GLN A 11 -24.74 29.02 1.53
N LEU A 12 -23.66 29.00 2.34
CA LEU A 12 -23.71 28.47 3.70
C LEU A 12 -24.66 29.29 4.59
N VAL A 13 -24.56 30.61 4.53
CA VAL A 13 -25.40 31.55 5.27
C VAL A 13 -26.87 31.48 4.83
N ASN A 14 -27.14 31.30 3.53
CA ASN A 14 -28.49 31.09 3.03
C ASN A 14 -29.16 29.84 3.63
N VAL A 15 -28.37 28.82 3.96
CA VAL A 15 -28.86 27.58 4.57
C VAL A 15 -28.91 27.68 6.09
N CYS A 16 -27.90 28.26 6.73
CA CYS A 16 -27.73 28.24 8.18
C CYS A 16 -28.25 29.50 8.89
N GLY A 17 -28.64 30.53 8.14
CA GLY A 17 -28.91 31.87 8.67
C GLY A 17 -27.62 32.69 8.92
N PRO A 18 -27.76 34.02 9.11
CA PRO A 18 -26.63 34.95 9.28
C PRO A 18 -25.78 34.67 10.52
N ARG A 19 -26.36 34.02 11.54
CA ARG A 19 -25.65 33.67 12.77
C ARG A 19 -24.97 32.30 12.71
N LEU A 20 -25.04 31.60 11.58
CA LEU A 20 -24.49 30.25 11.40
C LEU A 20 -24.87 29.30 12.55
N ASP A 21 -26.13 29.33 12.99
CA ASP A 21 -26.62 28.56 14.14
C ASP A 21 -27.61 27.46 13.77
N ASN A 22 -28.12 27.47 12.54
CA ASN A 22 -29.08 26.47 12.09
C ASN A 22 -28.41 25.21 11.50
N ALA A 23 -27.76 24.41 12.35
CA ALA A 23 -27.15 23.14 11.95
C ALA A 23 -28.17 22.12 11.43
N THR A 24 -29.43 22.20 11.88
CA THR A 24 -30.51 21.30 11.43
C THR A 24 -30.86 21.55 9.96
N ALA A 25 -30.92 22.81 9.53
CA ALA A 25 -31.10 23.16 8.12
C ALA A 25 -29.93 22.71 7.27
N LEU A 26 -28.69 22.87 7.76
CA LEU A 26 -27.50 22.39 7.08
C LEU A 26 -27.46 20.86 6.96
N ALA A 27 -27.87 20.13 8.00
CA ALA A 27 -27.98 18.67 7.99
C ALA A 27 -28.94 18.19 6.90
N ARG A 28 -30.11 18.82 6.84
CA ARG A 28 -31.14 18.53 5.84
C ARG A 28 -30.65 18.83 4.42
N HIS A 29 -29.93 19.92 4.25
CA HIS A 29 -29.42 20.35 2.94
C HIS A 29 -28.24 19.51 2.44
N THR A 30 -27.37 19.05 3.35
CA THR A 30 -26.14 18.32 3.00
C THR A 30 -26.27 16.80 3.08
N GLY A 31 -27.39 16.28 3.59
CA GLY A 31 -27.60 14.85 3.83
C GLY A 31 -26.80 14.27 5.00
N VAL A 32 -26.10 15.11 5.78
CA VAL A 32 -25.31 14.68 6.93
C VAL A 32 -26.24 14.34 8.10
N ARG A 33 -26.23 13.08 8.55
CA ARG A 33 -27.13 12.59 9.61
C ARG A 33 -26.87 13.19 10.99
N SER A 34 -25.63 13.59 11.28
CA SER A 34 -25.26 14.09 12.62
C SER A 34 -25.35 15.61 12.71
N VAL A 35 -26.47 16.11 13.24
CA VAL A 35 -26.65 17.54 13.54
C VAL A 35 -25.61 18.04 14.56
N ARG A 36 -25.20 17.19 15.51
CA ARG A 36 -24.18 17.50 16.52
C ARG A 36 -22.84 17.90 15.89
N VAL A 37 -22.37 17.11 14.90
CA VAL A 37 -21.10 17.37 14.20
C VAL A 37 -21.17 18.70 13.45
N LEU A 38 -22.30 18.96 12.77
CA LEU A 38 -22.49 20.23 12.07
C LEU A 38 -22.56 21.42 13.03
N ASN A 39 -23.20 21.27 14.18
CA ASN A 39 -23.22 22.31 15.22
C ASN A 39 -21.82 22.63 15.74
N GLN A 40 -20.99 21.62 15.96
CA GLN A 40 -19.60 21.82 16.40
C GLN A 40 -18.76 22.50 15.32
N MET A 41 -18.96 22.13 14.04
CA MET A 41 -18.28 22.75 12.91
C MET A 41 -18.69 24.23 12.74
N LEU A 42 -20.00 24.52 12.76
CA LEU A 42 -20.52 25.89 12.72
C LEU A 42 -20.03 26.71 13.93
N GLY A 43 -19.97 26.10 15.11
CA GLY A 43 -19.40 26.72 16.32
C GLY A 43 -17.94 27.11 16.14
N GLY A 44 -17.13 26.22 15.56
CA GLY A 44 -15.73 26.51 15.22
C GLY A 44 -15.59 27.68 14.25
N TRP A 45 -16.43 27.73 13.20
CA TRP A 45 -16.42 28.85 12.25
C TRP A 45 -16.85 30.17 12.89
N ARG A 46 -17.87 30.17 13.75
CA ARG A 46 -18.29 31.38 14.49
C ARG A 46 -17.18 31.92 15.40
N HIS A 47 -16.41 31.04 16.04
CA HIS A 47 -15.30 31.44 16.90
C HIS A 47 -14.10 32.01 16.12
N GLN A 48 -14.00 31.71 14.83
CA GLN A 48 -12.96 32.26 13.97
C GLN A 48 -13.33 33.60 13.32
N LEU A 49 -14.62 33.95 13.30
CA LEU A 49 -15.10 35.23 12.76
C LEU A 49 -15.09 36.32 13.84
N ALA A 50 -14.53 37.48 13.53
CA ALA A 50 -14.60 38.67 14.36
C ALA A 50 -16.04 39.23 14.39
N ALA A 51 -16.36 40.02 15.44
CA ALA A 51 -17.68 40.63 15.59
C ALA A 51 -18.07 41.50 14.38
N SER A 52 -17.10 42.23 13.82
CA SER A 52 -17.25 43.02 12.59
C SER A 52 -17.55 42.16 11.36
N GLU A 53 -17.02 40.94 11.28
CA GLU A 53 -17.27 40.02 10.16
C GLU A 53 -18.66 39.38 10.25
N LEU A 54 -19.14 39.07 11.45
CA LEU A 54 -20.52 38.62 11.67
C LEU A 54 -21.55 39.71 11.36
N GLU A 55 -21.22 40.97 11.66
CA GLU A 55 -22.04 42.13 11.31
C GLU A 55 -22.10 42.33 9.78
N LEU A 56 -20.98 42.16 9.08
CA LEU A 56 -20.93 42.15 7.61
C LEU A 56 -21.84 41.05 7.01
N VAL A 57 -21.85 39.85 7.59
CA VAL A 57 -22.75 38.76 7.17
C VAL A 57 -24.21 39.11 7.43
N SER A 58 -24.53 39.78 8.54
CA SER A 58 -25.89 40.24 8.85
C SER A 58 -26.38 41.30 7.87
N GLU A 59 -25.56 42.30 7.57
CA GLU A 59 -25.90 43.37 6.62
C GLU A 59 -26.00 42.86 5.18
N PHE A 60 -25.20 41.83 4.83
CA PHE A 60 -25.36 41.09 3.58
C PHE A 60 -26.75 40.43 3.48
N CYS A 61 -27.19 39.68 4.51
CA CYS A 61 -28.51 39.04 4.51
C CYS A 61 -29.67 40.04 4.44
N LYS A 62 -29.49 41.26 4.93
CA LYS A 62 -30.47 42.36 4.83
C LYS A 62 -30.47 43.06 3.48
N GLY A 63 -29.63 42.62 2.53
CA GLY A 63 -29.50 43.23 1.20
C GLY A 63 -28.80 44.59 1.17
N ARG A 64 -28.15 44.98 2.27
CA ARG A 64 -27.55 46.32 2.44
C ARG A 64 -26.10 46.41 1.97
N LYS A 65 -25.45 45.27 1.72
CA LYS A 65 -24.14 45.17 1.06
C LYS A 65 -24.20 44.11 -0.05
N PRO A 66 -24.05 44.47 -1.34
CA PRO A 66 -23.91 43.49 -2.40
C PRO A 66 -22.54 42.78 -2.27
N THR A 67 -22.48 41.46 -2.44
CA THR A 67 -21.18 40.77 -2.55
C THR A 67 -20.70 40.86 -3.98
N ASN A 68 -19.38 40.85 -4.15
CA ASN A 68 -18.80 40.63 -5.45
C ASN A 68 -18.88 39.12 -5.75
N HIS A 69 -19.40 38.75 -6.93
CA HIS A 69 -19.48 37.36 -7.35
C HIS A 69 -18.11 36.73 -7.61
N ASN A 70 -17.07 37.56 -7.69
CA ASN A 70 -15.68 37.15 -7.85
C ASN A 70 -14.94 37.02 -6.51
N ASP A 71 -15.61 37.21 -5.37
CA ASP A 71 -14.97 37.02 -4.06
C ASP A 71 -14.62 35.54 -3.86
N PRO A 72 -13.33 35.17 -3.65
CA PRO A 72 -12.94 33.79 -3.47
C PRO A 72 -13.51 33.23 -2.16
N PHE A 73 -13.76 31.92 -2.12
CA PHE A 73 -14.01 31.24 -0.86
C PHE A 73 -12.81 31.41 0.07
N PRO A 74 -12.99 31.73 1.37
CA PRO A 74 -11.87 31.83 2.28
C PRO A 74 -11.06 30.54 2.28
N GLU A 75 -9.75 30.65 2.15
CA GLU A 75 -8.85 29.50 2.11
C GLU A 75 -8.88 28.81 3.49
N MET A 76 -9.70 27.77 3.62
CA MET A 76 -9.79 27.00 4.85
C MET A 76 -8.71 25.92 4.86
N ARG A 77 -7.67 26.15 5.67
CA ARG A 77 -6.56 25.23 5.86
C ARG A 77 -6.75 24.41 7.14
N LEU A 78 -6.78 23.08 7.00
CA LEU A 78 -6.74 22.16 8.13
C LEU A 78 -5.29 21.88 8.50
N THR A 79 -4.84 22.42 9.63
CA THR A 79 -3.50 22.16 10.16
C THR A 79 -3.53 20.97 11.09
N PRO A 80 -2.84 19.86 10.76
CA PRO A 80 -2.79 18.70 11.64
C PRO A 80 -1.95 19.02 12.88
N VAL A 81 -2.55 18.83 14.07
CA VAL A 81 -1.85 18.97 15.35
C VAL A 81 -1.33 17.60 15.78
N LEU A 82 -0.01 17.42 15.65
CA LEU A 82 0.71 16.28 16.19
C LEU A 82 1.25 16.65 17.57
N TRP A 83 0.55 16.25 18.64
CA TRP A 83 0.90 16.58 20.02
C TRP A 83 2.18 15.82 20.43
N ASP A 84 3.25 16.51 20.81
CA ASP A 84 4.52 15.99 21.39
C ASP A 84 5.19 14.77 20.70
N VAL A 85 4.71 14.36 19.52
CA VAL A 85 5.24 13.22 18.77
C VAL A 85 6.13 13.76 17.64
N PRO A 86 7.42 13.40 17.60
CA PRO A 86 8.31 13.80 16.53
C PRO A 86 7.73 13.44 15.14
N GLY A 87 7.53 14.45 14.29
CA GLY A 87 6.93 14.29 12.96
C GLY A 87 7.76 13.44 11.97
N LEU A 88 8.99 13.07 12.34
CA LEU A 88 9.89 12.25 11.54
C LEU A 88 9.63 10.74 11.65
N GLN A 89 8.72 10.30 12.52
CA GLN A 89 8.45 8.87 12.69
C GLN A 89 7.84 8.24 11.42
N PRO A 90 8.19 6.97 11.07
CA PRO A 90 7.84 6.37 9.78
C PRO A 90 6.35 6.43 9.41
N LEU A 91 5.47 6.21 10.40
CA LEU A 91 4.02 6.20 10.22
C LEU A 91 3.38 7.59 10.32
N LEU A 92 4.03 8.57 10.96
CA LEU A 92 3.51 9.93 11.16
C LEU A 92 4.11 10.98 10.23
N ARG A 93 5.08 10.62 9.38
CA ARG A 93 5.65 11.55 8.40
C ARG A 93 4.66 12.05 7.35
N ASN A 94 5.02 13.14 6.67
CA ASN A 94 4.26 13.74 5.56
C ASN A 94 2.83 14.13 5.94
N VAL A 95 2.59 14.40 7.22
CA VAL A 95 1.37 15.02 7.72
C VAL A 95 1.51 16.51 7.45
N GLN A 96 0.89 16.97 6.37
CA GLN A 96 0.96 18.36 5.92
C GLN A 96 -0.39 19.04 6.14
N PRO A 97 -0.41 20.37 6.29
CA PRO A 97 -1.64 21.14 6.20
C PRO A 97 -2.39 20.83 4.90
N VAL A 98 -3.72 20.81 4.99
CA VAL A 98 -4.60 20.44 3.88
C VAL A 98 -5.57 21.59 3.62
N ASP A 99 -5.47 22.20 2.44
CA ASP A 99 -6.43 23.23 2.01
C ASP A 99 -7.71 22.56 1.50
N LEU A 100 -8.84 22.90 2.10
CA LEU A 100 -10.13 22.24 1.81
C LEU A 100 -10.62 22.46 0.37
N SER A 101 -10.22 23.57 -0.27
CA SER A 101 -10.64 23.94 -1.62
C SER A 101 -9.87 23.21 -2.73
N SER A 102 -8.60 22.85 -2.50
CA SER A 102 -7.69 22.34 -3.52
C SER A 102 -7.17 20.91 -3.26
N SER A 103 -7.34 20.40 -2.04
CA SER A 103 -6.77 19.12 -1.66
C SER A 103 -7.56 17.92 -2.17
N ALA A 104 -6.83 16.90 -2.65
CA ALA A 104 -7.44 15.62 -2.99
C ALA A 104 -7.99 14.92 -1.72
N GLY A 105 -9.21 14.36 -1.79
CA GLY A 105 -9.83 13.65 -0.66
C GLY A 105 -8.97 12.54 -0.05
N LYS A 106 -8.10 11.91 -0.87
CA LYS A 106 -7.12 10.91 -0.40
C LYS A 106 -6.05 11.49 0.53
N LEU A 107 -5.59 12.72 0.28
CA LEU A 107 -4.64 13.41 1.14
C LEU A 107 -5.32 13.73 2.48
N MET A 108 -6.52 14.29 2.42
CA MET A 108 -7.32 14.62 3.62
C MET A 108 -7.58 13.38 4.48
N TYR A 109 -8.05 12.28 3.89
CA TYR A 109 -8.26 11.02 4.60
C TYR A 109 -6.99 10.51 5.29
N ARG A 110 -5.85 10.52 4.59
CA ARG A 110 -4.55 10.08 5.16
C ARG A 110 -4.13 10.95 6.34
N THR A 111 -4.26 12.26 6.22
CA THR A 111 -3.94 13.20 7.30
C THR A 111 -4.82 12.95 8.52
N LEU A 112 -6.13 12.82 8.32
CA LEU A 112 -7.09 12.54 9.40
C LEU A 112 -6.79 11.22 10.10
N VAL A 113 -6.57 10.13 9.36
CA VAL A 113 -6.25 8.82 9.96
C VAL A 113 -5.01 8.91 10.84
N LYS A 114 -3.97 9.63 10.41
CA LYS A 114 -2.74 9.79 11.20
C LYS A 114 -2.95 10.63 12.45
N VAL A 115 -3.64 11.77 12.34
CA VAL A 115 -3.91 12.64 13.49
C VAL A 115 -4.79 11.94 14.52
N LEU A 116 -5.84 11.24 14.09
CA LEU A 116 -6.74 10.50 14.98
C LEU A 116 -6.05 9.36 15.70
N ASN A 117 -5.10 8.68 15.04
CA ASN A 117 -4.41 7.53 15.59
C ASN A 117 -2.99 7.84 16.09
N GLN A 118 -2.64 9.12 16.24
CA GLN A 118 -1.24 9.55 16.44
C GLN A 118 -0.58 8.89 17.65
N ARG A 119 -1.30 8.77 18.78
CA ARG A 119 -0.78 8.12 20.00
C ARG A 119 -0.48 6.64 19.77
N SER A 120 -1.35 5.93 19.07
CA SER A 120 -1.17 4.52 18.75
C SER A 120 -0.07 4.29 17.71
N LEU A 121 0.15 5.25 16.81
CA LEU A 121 1.16 5.19 15.76
C LEU A 121 2.54 5.68 16.25
N ALA A 122 2.59 6.46 17.33
CA ALA A 122 3.82 6.96 17.89
C ALA A 122 4.76 5.81 18.28
N GLY A 123 6.05 5.94 17.92
CA GLY A 123 7.10 4.94 18.16
C GLY A 123 6.97 3.67 17.31
N ARG A 124 5.92 3.50 16.51
CA ARG A 124 5.74 2.29 15.70
C ARG A 124 6.55 2.36 14.39
N VAL A 125 7.25 1.27 14.12
CA VAL A 125 7.88 1.02 12.83
C VAL A 125 6.82 0.70 11.77
N ASP A 126 7.08 1.10 10.53
CA ASP A 126 6.23 0.79 9.37
C ASP A 126 6.40 -0.66 8.90
N THR A 127 7.53 -1.30 9.21
CA THR A 127 7.78 -2.72 8.98
C THR A 127 8.70 -3.29 10.06
N LYS A 128 8.46 -4.55 10.44
CA LYS A 128 9.34 -5.29 11.37
C LYS A 128 10.75 -5.51 10.81
N TRP A 129 10.91 -5.39 9.48
CA TRP A 129 12.18 -5.56 8.79
C TRP A 129 13.08 -4.32 8.81
N ARG A 130 12.61 -3.19 9.34
CA ARG A 130 13.37 -1.94 9.36
C ARG A 130 14.71 -2.09 10.09
N THR A 131 14.67 -2.66 11.28
CA THR A 131 15.89 -2.94 12.06
C THR A 131 16.70 -4.06 11.40
N GLN A 132 16.04 -5.15 10.98
CA GLN A 132 16.72 -6.32 10.43
C GLN A 132 17.52 -6.04 9.16
N LEU A 133 17.02 -5.13 8.31
CA LEU A 133 17.67 -4.77 7.04
C LEU A 133 18.39 -3.42 7.11
N ALA A 134 18.56 -2.85 8.31
CA ALA A 134 19.13 -1.52 8.52
C ALA A 134 18.57 -0.44 7.56
N LEU A 135 17.23 -0.42 7.41
CA LEU A 135 16.58 0.42 6.39
C LEU A 135 16.66 1.90 6.75
N THR A 136 17.10 2.71 5.79
CA THR A 136 17.02 4.17 5.85
C THR A 136 15.57 4.66 5.84
N GLU A 137 15.34 5.91 6.26
CA GLU A 137 13.99 6.51 6.30
C GLU A 137 13.30 6.58 4.94
N THR A 138 14.06 6.63 3.85
CA THR A 138 13.55 6.74 2.49
C THR A 138 13.11 5.38 1.93
N GLN A 139 13.68 4.28 2.42
CA GLN A 139 13.37 2.93 1.98
C GLN A 139 12.06 2.43 2.61
N ARG A 140 11.16 1.96 1.74
CA ARG A 140 9.79 1.56 2.10
C ARG A 140 9.31 0.39 1.25
N PRO A 141 8.36 -0.39 1.78
CA PRO A 141 7.72 -1.43 0.97
C PRO A 141 6.96 -0.84 -0.22
N GLU A 142 7.10 -1.48 -1.37
CA GLU A 142 6.49 -1.07 -2.64
C GLU A 142 5.04 -1.55 -2.75
N TRP A 143 4.19 -1.18 -1.77
CA TRP A 143 2.82 -1.67 -1.61
C TRP A 143 1.99 -1.71 -2.90
N ARG A 144 2.12 -0.70 -3.77
CA ARG A 144 1.36 -0.64 -5.02
C ARG A 144 1.82 -1.66 -6.05
N ALA A 145 3.10 -2.00 -6.08
CA ALA A 145 3.65 -2.94 -7.04
C ALA A 145 3.27 -4.39 -6.68
N LEU A 146 3.11 -4.66 -5.38
CA LEU A 146 2.84 -5.99 -4.82
C LEU A 146 1.44 -6.55 -5.14
N TYR A 147 0.52 -5.72 -5.64
CA TYR A 147 -0.82 -6.13 -6.07
C TYR A 147 -1.05 -5.94 -7.57
N LYS A 148 0.01 -5.68 -8.34
CA LYS A 148 -0.11 -5.54 -9.80
C LYS A 148 0.05 -6.89 -10.49
N PRO A 149 -0.73 -7.17 -11.54
CA PRO A 149 -0.47 -8.31 -12.42
C PRO A 149 0.99 -8.33 -12.89
N PRO A 150 1.60 -9.51 -13.09
CA PRO A 150 0.99 -10.83 -13.03
C PRO A 150 0.89 -11.43 -11.60
N LEU A 151 1.23 -10.69 -10.54
CA LEU A 151 1.02 -11.19 -9.18
C LEU A 151 -0.46 -11.45 -8.90
N MET A 152 -0.74 -12.62 -8.31
CA MET A 152 -2.06 -12.95 -7.79
C MET A 152 -2.28 -12.32 -6.41
N TRP A 153 -3.56 -12.14 -6.05
CA TRP A 153 -3.96 -11.57 -4.76
C TRP A 153 -3.31 -12.30 -3.55
N ARG A 154 -3.17 -13.63 -3.61
CA ARG A 154 -2.52 -14.44 -2.56
C ARG A 154 -1.06 -14.06 -2.34
N GLY A 155 -0.35 -13.68 -3.39
CA GLY A 155 1.04 -13.21 -3.29
C GLY A 155 1.13 -11.86 -2.58
N GLY A 156 0.20 -10.95 -2.88
CA GLY A 156 0.09 -9.66 -2.19
C GLY A 156 -0.26 -9.79 -0.71
N ASP A 157 -1.18 -10.71 -0.35
CA ASP A 157 -1.53 -11.00 1.05
C ASP A 157 -0.35 -11.61 1.82
N LEU A 158 0.31 -12.64 1.25
CA LEU A 158 1.51 -13.23 1.85
C LEU A 158 2.59 -12.16 2.09
N GLN A 159 2.81 -11.30 1.11
CA GLN A 159 3.78 -10.24 1.20
C GLN A 159 3.45 -9.22 2.32
N TRP A 160 2.19 -8.86 2.45
CA TRP A 160 1.72 -8.03 3.56
C TRP A 160 2.04 -8.69 4.90
N ARG A 161 1.74 -9.98 5.04
CA ARG A 161 2.03 -10.73 6.27
C ARG A 161 3.52 -10.78 6.57
N ILE A 162 4.37 -11.01 5.57
CA ILE A 162 5.83 -10.99 5.73
C ILE A 162 6.29 -9.63 6.27
N LEU A 163 5.90 -8.53 5.62
CA LEU A 163 6.34 -7.18 5.98
C LEU A 163 5.91 -6.75 7.39
N HIS A 164 4.75 -7.24 7.84
CA HIS A 164 4.21 -6.96 9.17
C HIS A 164 4.63 -7.99 10.23
N GLY A 165 5.34 -9.07 9.86
CA GLY A 165 5.68 -10.16 10.77
C GLY A 165 4.47 -11.01 11.20
N ALA A 166 3.38 -10.98 10.43
CA ALA A 166 2.13 -11.67 10.71
C ALA A 166 2.09 -13.08 10.07
N ILE A 167 3.17 -13.85 10.26
CA ILE A 167 3.29 -15.24 9.82
C ILE A 167 3.45 -16.13 11.06
N ALA A 168 2.62 -17.17 11.16
CA ALA A 168 2.66 -18.13 12.25
C ALA A 168 3.85 -19.11 12.08
N VAL A 169 5.03 -18.66 12.52
CA VAL A 169 6.27 -19.46 12.57
C VAL A 169 6.36 -20.26 13.87
N ASN A 170 7.15 -21.33 13.87
CA ASN A 170 7.35 -22.24 15.00
C ASN A 170 7.86 -21.51 16.25
N GLY A 171 8.75 -20.52 16.09
CA GLY A 171 9.21 -19.70 17.21
C GLY A 171 8.10 -18.90 17.88
N PHE A 172 6.99 -18.61 17.19
CA PHE A 172 5.79 -18.02 17.81
C PHE A 172 4.84 -19.11 18.33
N LEU A 173 4.60 -20.15 17.54
CA LEU A 173 3.67 -21.23 17.87
C LEU A 173 4.07 -22.03 19.11
N SER A 174 5.37 -22.21 19.35
CA SER A 174 5.91 -22.86 20.57
C SER A 174 5.52 -22.14 21.87
N HIS A 175 5.23 -20.84 21.83
CA HIS A 175 4.71 -20.12 22.99
C HIS A 175 3.22 -20.41 23.26
N ILE A 176 2.47 -20.83 22.24
CA ILE A 176 1.05 -21.17 22.35
C ILE A 176 0.88 -22.66 22.69
N ASN A 177 1.67 -23.52 22.04
CA ASN A 177 1.64 -24.96 22.24
C ASN A 177 3.06 -25.47 22.51
N PRO A 178 3.38 -25.84 23.78
CA PRO A 178 4.70 -26.33 24.17
C PRO A 178 5.16 -27.61 23.44
N ASN A 179 4.23 -28.35 22.81
CA ASN A 179 4.57 -29.56 22.04
C ASN A 179 5.16 -29.25 20.66
N ILE A 180 5.13 -27.98 20.23
CA ILE A 180 5.72 -27.55 18.96
C ILE A 180 7.14 -27.06 19.24
N SER A 181 8.15 -27.67 18.59
CA SER A 181 9.52 -27.15 18.65
C SER A 181 9.56 -25.72 18.09
N ALA A 182 10.34 -24.85 18.73
CA ALA A 182 10.57 -23.50 18.25
C ALA A 182 11.51 -23.43 17.03
N GLU A 183 12.13 -24.55 16.67
CA GLU A 183 13.14 -24.67 15.63
C GLU A 183 12.55 -24.69 14.22
N CYS A 184 13.40 -24.35 13.26
CA CYS A 184 13.10 -24.43 11.85
C CYS A 184 12.95 -25.90 11.41
N PRO A 185 11.96 -26.25 10.59
CA PRO A 185 11.83 -27.62 10.05
C PRO A 185 12.99 -28.06 9.13
N PHE A 186 13.95 -27.18 8.84
CA PHE A 186 15.03 -27.39 7.89
C PHE A 186 16.43 -27.23 8.50
N CYS A 187 16.56 -26.66 9.70
CA CYS A 187 17.83 -26.47 10.40
C CYS A 187 17.58 -26.21 11.90
N ASP A 188 18.66 -26.18 12.68
CA ASP A 188 18.57 -26.15 14.16
C ASP A 188 18.38 -24.73 14.74
N HIS A 189 18.12 -23.73 13.89
CA HIS A 189 17.89 -22.37 14.34
C HIS A 189 16.42 -22.14 14.71
N ARG A 190 16.19 -21.24 15.68
CA ARG A 190 14.84 -20.80 16.04
C ARG A 190 14.13 -20.18 14.83
N GLU A 191 12.93 -20.66 14.52
CA GLU A 191 12.19 -20.17 13.37
C GLU A 191 11.51 -18.82 13.68
N THR A 192 12.08 -17.75 13.14
CA THR A 192 11.46 -16.42 13.09
C THR A 192 11.00 -16.10 11.67
N VAL A 193 10.21 -15.04 11.49
CA VAL A 193 9.84 -14.56 10.14
C VAL A 193 11.09 -14.13 9.35
N PHE A 194 12.10 -13.59 10.03
CA PHE A 194 13.39 -13.21 9.43
C PHE A 194 14.15 -14.44 8.95
N HIS A 195 14.30 -15.43 9.83
CA HIS A 195 14.96 -16.68 9.50
C HIS A 195 14.28 -17.38 8.32
N TYR A 196 12.96 -17.54 8.42
CA TYR A 196 12.14 -18.25 7.46
C TYR A 196 12.21 -17.67 6.04
N PHE A 197 12.26 -16.34 5.90
CA PHE A 197 12.25 -15.68 4.59
C PHE A 197 13.59 -15.12 4.13
N SER A 198 14.62 -15.09 4.97
CA SER A 198 15.83 -14.30 4.69
C SER A 198 17.14 -14.96 5.10
N GLU A 199 17.17 -15.73 6.19
CA GLU A 199 18.43 -16.16 6.83
C GLU A 199 18.64 -17.68 6.80
N CYS A 200 17.61 -18.46 6.52
CA CYS A 200 17.74 -19.91 6.46
C CYS A 200 18.63 -20.33 5.27
N ASP A 201 19.65 -21.15 5.52
CA ASP A 201 20.66 -21.55 4.50
C ASP A 201 20.05 -22.21 3.27
N ARG A 202 18.91 -22.91 3.44
CA ARG A 202 18.16 -23.52 2.33
C ARG A 202 17.73 -22.53 1.24
N LEU A 203 17.67 -21.23 1.58
CA LEU A 203 17.24 -20.18 0.66
C LEU A 203 18.34 -19.75 -0.31
N SER A 204 19.61 -20.07 -0.02
CA SER A 204 20.78 -19.68 -0.83
C SER A 204 20.61 -20.01 -2.30
N VAL A 205 20.16 -21.23 -2.58
CA VAL A 205 19.97 -21.79 -3.92
C VAL A 205 18.86 -21.05 -4.69
N LEU A 206 17.81 -20.58 -4.00
CA LEU A 206 16.77 -19.73 -4.60
C LEU A 206 17.26 -18.28 -4.80
N PHE A 207 18.04 -17.74 -3.88
CA PHE A 207 18.56 -16.37 -4.00
C PHE A 207 19.60 -16.23 -5.12
N LEU A 208 20.41 -17.27 -5.36
CA LEU A 208 21.29 -17.34 -6.53
C LEU A 208 20.49 -17.30 -7.84
N LEU A 209 19.41 -18.08 -7.93
CA LEU A 209 18.53 -18.08 -9.09
C LEU A 209 17.86 -16.70 -9.29
N LEU A 210 17.35 -16.09 -8.22
CA LEU A 210 16.81 -14.73 -8.31
C LEU A 210 17.85 -13.72 -8.77
N ASN A 211 19.11 -13.83 -8.30
CA ASN A 211 20.17 -12.95 -8.74
C ASN A 211 20.46 -13.09 -10.24
N GLN A 212 20.44 -14.31 -10.77
CA GLN A 212 20.55 -14.57 -12.21
C GLN A 212 19.40 -13.96 -13.00
N ILE A 213 18.15 -14.15 -12.54
CA ILE A 213 16.95 -13.57 -13.17
C ILE A 213 17.01 -12.02 -13.18
N PHE A 214 17.45 -11.41 -12.08
CA PHE A 214 17.61 -9.96 -11.99
C PHE A 214 18.68 -9.46 -12.97
N SER A 215 19.82 -10.16 -13.03
CA SER A 215 20.92 -9.83 -13.94
C SER A 215 20.50 -9.91 -15.40
N LEU A 216 19.73 -10.95 -15.79
CA LEU A 216 19.16 -11.05 -17.13
C LEU A 216 18.25 -9.88 -17.49
N LEU A 217 17.53 -9.33 -16.51
CA LEU A 217 16.65 -8.17 -16.71
C LEU A 217 17.41 -6.83 -16.57
N GLY A 218 18.74 -6.87 -16.41
CA GLY A 218 19.60 -5.70 -16.26
C GLY A 218 19.37 -4.96 -14.93
N GLU A 219 19.10 -5.69 -13.86
CA GLU A 219 18.90 -5.16 -12.51
C GLU A 219 19.76 -5.90 -11.49
N THR A 220 20.05 -5.26 -10.36
CA THR A 220 20.78 -5.86 -9.25
C THR A 220 19.83 -6.40 -8.20
N TYR A 221 20.00 -7.66 -7.81
CA TYR A 221 19.29 -8.24 -6.68
C TYR A 221 19.87 -7.73 -5.35
N SER A 222 19.01 -7.60 -4.34
CA SER A 222 19.43 -7.46 -2.94
C SER A 222 18.36 -8.04 -2.02
N GLN A 223 18.76 -8.41 -0.81
CA GLN A 223 17.84 -8.89 0.22
C GLN A 223 16.80 -7.82 0.58
N THR A 224 17.18 -6.54 0.58
CA THR A 224 16.26 -5.42 0.76
C THR A 224 15.21 -5.35 -0.33
N ILE A 225 15.59 -5.48 -1.60
CA ILE A 225 14.65 -5.54 -2.74
C ILE A 225 13.76 -6.78 -2.62
N PHE A 226 14.34 -7.92 -2.27
CA PHE A 226 13.57 -9.13 -2.05
C PHE A 226 12.48 -8.87 -1.02
N ILE A 227 12.78 -8.34 0.17
CA ILE A 227 11.80 -8.12 1.22
C ILE A 227 10.81 -7.00 0.88
N LEU A 228 11.27 -5.82 0.46
CA LEU A 228 10.43 -4.64 0.25
C LEU A 228 9.67 -4.62 -1.08
N GLY A 229 10.12 -5.41 -2.05
CA GLY A 229 9.66 -5.34 -3.43
C GLY A 229 10.54 -4.44 -4.29
N PHE A 230 10.47 -4.66 -5.61
CA PHE A 230 11.19 -3.86 -6.59
C PHE A 230 10.43 -2.56 -6.89
N ARG A 231 11.15 -1.44 -6.94
CA ARG A 231 10.57 -0.10 -7.11
C ARG A 231 9.80 0.02 -8.43
N TYR A 232 8.55 0.47 -8.34
CA TYR A 232 7.72 0.64 -9.53
C TYR A 232 7.98 1.97 -10.25
N HIS A 233 8.38 1.89 -11.52
CA HIS A 233 8.51 3.04 -12.41
C HIS A 233 7.55 2.89 -13.60
N LYS A 234 6.69 3.88 -13.82
CA LYS A 234 5.66 3.84 -14.90
C LYS A 234 6.28 3.62 -16.28
N ARG A 235 7.45 4.22 -16.57
CA ARG A 235 8.18 4.07 -17.83
C ARG A 235 8.70 2.65 -18.07
N ARG A 236 8.96 1.88 -17.02
CA ARG A 236 9.48 0.50 -17.07
C ARG A 236 8.49 -0.49 -16.47
N LYS A 237 7.18 -0.24 -16.66
CA LYS A 237 6.08 -0.95 -16.01
C LYS A 237 6.20 -2.47 -16.13
N ALA A 238 6.40 -2.99 -17.35
CA ALA A 238 6.47 -4.43 -17.61
C ALA A 238 7.61 -5.09 -16.80
N LYS A 239 8.83 -4.57 -16.92
CA LYS A 239 9.99 -5.04 -16.14
C LYS A 239 9.75 -4.98 -14.64
N CYS A 240 9.25 -3.86 -14.12
CA CYS A 240 8.96 -3.71 -12.69
C CYS A 240 7.93 -4.73 -12.20
N GLN A 241 6.89 -5.00 -12.99
CA GLN A 241 5.86 -5.99 -12.67
C GLN A 241 6.44 -7.41 -12.68
N LEU A 242 7.28 -7.73 -13.67
CA LEU A 242 7.90 -9.04 -13.80
C LEU A 242 8.87 -9.34 -12.65
N LEU A 243 9.72 -8.38 -12.26
CA LEU A 243 10.62 -8.53 -11.11
C LEU A 243 9.85 -8.73 -9.80
N ASN A 244 8.79 -7.94 -9.57
CA ASN A 244 7.93 -8.13 -8.41
C ASN A 244 7.18 -9.47 -8.46
N PHE A 245 6.82 -9.94 -9.65
CA PHE A 245 6.26 -11.27 -9.84
C PHE A 245 7.22 -12.35 -9.37
N PHE A 246 8.48 -12.34 -9.80
CA PHE A 246 9.48 -13.32 -9.35
C PHE A 246 9.72 -13.25 -7.84
N ILE A 247 9.84 -12.05 -7.26
CA ILE A 247 9.93 -11.89 -5.81
C ILE A 247 8.73 -12.55 -5.10
N GLY A 248 7.51 -12.30 -5.59
CA GLY A 248 6.30 -12.85 -4.99
C GLY A 248 6.20 -14.37 -5.14
N GLN A 249 6.56 -14.92 -6.31
CA GLN A 249 6.61 -16.38 -6.52
C GLN A 249 7.66 -17.04 -5.63
N ALA A 250 8.84 -16.44 -5.48
CA ALA A 250 9.88 -16.93 -4.59
C ALA A 250 9.39 -17.00 -3.14
N LYS A 251 8.74 -15.96 -2.64
CA LYS A 251 8.16 -15.96 -1.28
C LYS A 251 7.08 -17.00 -1.10
N LEU A 252 6.22 -17.16 -2.11
CA LEU A 252 5.18 -18.17 -2.06
C LEU A 252 5.76 -19.59 -2.14
N ALA A 253 6.82 -19.81 -2.90
CA ALA A 253 7.55 -21.08 -2.95
C ALA A 253 8.21 -21.39 -1.59
N ILE A 254 8.84 -20.41 -0.93
CA ILE A 254 9.36 -20.55 0.44
C ILE A 254 8.23 -20.97 1.38
N TYR A 255 7.08 -20.30 1.27
CA TYR A 255 5.92 -20.57 2.10
C TYR A 255 5.38 -22.00 1.93
N VAL A 256 5.19 -22.40 0.67
CA VAL A 256 4.67 -23.72 0.28
C VAL A 256 5.65 -24.81 0.68
N SER A 257 6.94 -24.64 0.41
CA SER A 257 7.98 -25.61 0.74
C SER A 257 8.01 -25.94 2.24
N ARG A 258 7.93 -24.93 3.13
CA ARG A 258 7.84 -25.19 4.59
C ARG A 258 6.54 -25.89 4.96
N ARG A 259 5.41 -25.42 4.43
CA ARG A 259 4.12 -26.06 4.70
C ARG A 259 4.15 -27.53 4.31
N ASN A 260 4.73 -27.86 3.16
CA ASN A 260 4.90 -29.22 2.67
C ASN A 260 5.80 -30.03 3.60
N LYS A 261 6.95 -29.48 4.03
CA LYS A 261 7.87 -30.12 4.99
C LYS A 261 7.19 -30.46 6.32
N ILE A 262 6.43 -29.52 6.89
CA ILE A 262 5.68 -29.75 8.13
C ILE A 262 4.56 -30.78 7.95
N GLY A 263 3.90 -30.76 6.79
CA GLY A 263 2.87 -31.73 6.44
C GLY A 263 3.40 -33.11 6.04
N GLY A 264 4.71 -33.36 6.13
CA GLY A 264 5.32 -34.64 5.76
C GLY A 264 5.38 -34.92 4.26
N SER A 265 5.16 -33.92 3.40
CA SER A 265 5.26 -34.08 1.95
C SER A 265 6.72 -34.13 1.51
N LEU A 266 7.02 -35.02 0.56
CA LEU A 266 8.33 -35.12 -0.09
C LEU A 266 8.61 -33.95 -1.05
N ASP A 267 7.57 -33.26 -1.53
CA ASP A 267 7.67 -32.11 -2.44
C ASP A 267 8.04 -30.83 -1.67
N CYS A 268 9.27 -30.77 -1.17
CA CYS A 268 9.79 -29.63 -0.41
C CYS A 268 10.94 -28.90 -1.10
N ASP A 269 11.39 -29.37 -2.27
CA ASP A 269 12.46 -28.73 -3.01
C ASP A 269 12.05 -27.33 -3.50
N LEU A 270 12.80 -26.34 -3.06
CA LEU A 270 12.43 -24.94 -3.17
C LEU A 270 12.53 -24.44 -4.62
N GLN A 271 13.57 -24.85 -5.35
CA GLN A 271 13.75 -24.47 -6.75
C GLN A 271 12.69 -25.11 -7.64
N THR A 272 12.42 -26.40 -7.45
CA THR A 272 11.39 -27.12 -8.20
C THR A 272 10.02 -26.49 -8.00
N ILE A 273 9.64 -26.18 -6.75
CA ILE A 273 8.36 -25.51 -6.46
C ILE A 273 8.31 -24.14 -7.16
N PHE A 274 9.36 -23.32 -7.01
CA PHE A 274 9.43 -22.00 -7.65
C PHE A 274 9.31 -22.10 -9.18
N ALA A 275 10.11 -22.95 -9.82
CA ALA A 275 10.12 -23.14 -11.27
C ALA A 275 8.77 -23.63 -11.79
N ARG A 276 8.14 -24.61 -11.12
CA ARG A 276 6.79 -25.09 -11.46
C ARG A 276 5.75 -23.96 -11.38
N MET A 277 5.80 -23.13 -10.35
CA MET A 277 4.86 -22.01 -10.18
C MET A 277 5.02 -20.94 -11.26
N VAL A 278 6.27 -20.59 -11.60
CA VAL A 278 6.57 -19.66 -12.70
C VAL A 278 6.11 -20.24 -14.04
N LYS A 279 6.53 -21.48 -14.35
CA LYS A 279 6.14 -22.20 -15.57
C LYS A 279 4.62 -22.28 -15.72
N ALA A 280 3.90 -22.63 -14.66
CA ALA A 280 2.45 -22.71 -14.66
C ALA A 280 1.80 -21.37 -15.00
N ARG A 281 2.34 -20.26 -14.48
CA ARG A 281 1.80 -18.93 -14.81
C ARG A 281 2.10 -18.53 -16.25
N ILE A 282 3.32 -18.76 -16.73
CA ILE A 282 3.69 -18.45 -18.13
C ILE A 282 2.82 -19.25 -19.08
N LYS A 283 2.62 -20.56 -18.84
CA LYS A 283 1.71 -21.42 -19.63
C LYS A 283 0.28 -20.88 -19.64
N MET A 284 -0.23 -20.46 -18.48
CA MET A 284 -1.57 -19.90 -18.37
C MET A 284 -1.73 -18.64 -19.22
N ASP A 285 -0.79 -17.71 -19.13
CA ASP A 285 -0.82 -16.49 -19.93
C ASP A 285 -0.64 -16.81 -21.42
N PHE A 286 0.29 -17.69 -21.80
CA PHE A 286 0.49 -18.12 -23.18
C PHE A 286 -0.78 -18.71 -23.81
N ASN A 287 -1.45 -19.61 -23.08
CA ASN A 287 -2.71 -20.22 -23.51
C ASN A 287 -3.88 -19.22 -23.58
N PHE A 288 -3.77 -18.07 -22.93
CA PHE A 288 -4.73 -16.96 -23.05
C PHE A 288 -4.41 -16.06 -24.24
N TYR A 289 -3.14 -15.71 -24.45
CA TYR A 289 -2.70 -14.80 -25.50
C TYR A 289 -2.66 -15.44 -26.90
N ARG A 290 -2.41 -16.76 -27.00
CA ARG A 290 -2.42 -17.52 -28.27
C ARG A 290 -3.78 -17.42 -29.00
N PRO A 291 -4.94 -17.77 -28.38
CA PRO A 291 -6.23 -17.71 -29.08
C PRO A 291 -6.76 -16.28 -29.28
N THR A 292 -6.22 -15.28 -28.58
CA THR A 292 -6.67 -13.88 -28.66
C THR A 292 -5.87 -13.04 -29.66
N ASN A 293 -5.06 -13.67 -30.52
CA ASN A 293 -4.18 -13.03 -31.51
C ASN A 293 -3.29 -11.92 -30.92
N SER A 294 -2.93 -12.05 -29.64
CA SER A 294 -2.21 -11.03 -28.87
C SER A 294 -0.84 -11.54 -28.41
N ILE A 295 -0.23 -12.43 -29.20
CA ILE A 295 1.03 -13.10 -28.86
C ILE A 295 2.22 -12.14 -28.70
N GLU A 296 2.21 -11.01 -29.41
CA GLU A 296 3.25 -9.98 -29.27
C GLU A 296 3.20 -9.30 -27.89
N GLU A 297 2.01 -9.17 -27.29
CA GLU A 297 1.88 -8.68 -25.91
C GLU A 297 2.47 -9.69 -24.92
N PHE A 298 2.25 -10.98 -25.14
CA PHE A 298 2.87 -12.05 -24.36
C PHE A 298 4.40 -11.99 -24.46
N LYS A 299 4.96 -11.92 -25.67
CA LYS A 299 6.41 -11.83 -25.90
C LYS A 299 7.01 -10.60 -25.21
N SER A 300 6.36 -9.44 -25.34
CA SER A 300 6.81 -8.20 -24.70
C SER A 300 6.82 -8.27 -23.15
N THR A 301 6.06 -9.19 -22.57
CA THR A 301 5.94 -9.37 -21.12
C THR A 301 6.87 -10.47 -20.60
N TRP A 302 6.90 -11.62 -21.26
CA TRP A 302 7.53 -12.85 -20.74
C TRP A 302 8.83 -13.23 -21.44
N CYS A 303 9.01 -12.88 -22.72
CA CYS A 303 10.21 -13.19 -23.52
C CYS A 303 11.26 -12.08 -23.44
N LEU A 304 11.31 -11.34 -22.32
CA LEU A 304 12.30 -10.27 -22.15
C LEU A 304 13.71 -10.88 -22.09
N ASN A 305 14.53 -10.56 -23.10
CA ASN A 305 15.91 -11.04 -23.27
C ASN A 305 16.05 -12.57 -23.43
N ASP A 306 14.98 -13.27 -23.84
CA ASP A 306 14.92 -14.71 -24.14
C ASP A 306 15.43 -15.68 -23.06
N GLY A 307 15.79 -15.19 -21.87
CA GLY A 307 16.40 -16.00 -20.83
C GLY A 307 15.42 -16.83 -19.98
N LEU A 308 14.11 -16.53 -20.07
CA LEU A 308 13.06 -17.19 -19.27
C LEU A 308 12.22 -18.15 -20.12
N CYS A 309 11.73 -17.66 -21.25
CA CYS A 309 11.02 -18.43 -22.24
C CYS A 309 11.03 -17.69 -23.57
N LEU A 310 10.85 -18.44 -24.65
CA LEU A 310 10.77 -17.95 -26.02
C LEU A 310 9.60 -18.64 -26.73
N VAL A 311 9.10 -18.02 -27.79
CA VAL A 311 8.02 -18.57 -28.62
C VAL A 311 8.58 -18.85 -30.00
N GLU A 312 8.73 -20.15 -30.31
CA GLU A 312 9.22 -20.67 -31.59
C GLU A 312 8.09 -21.43 -32.26
N GLU A 313 7.79 -21.13 -33.52
CA GLU A 313 6.79 -21.86 -34.33
C GLU A 313 5.43 -22.03 -33.63
N GLU A 314 4.96 -20.99 -32.92
CA GLU A 314 3.74 -20.98 -32.08
C GLU A 314 3.77 -21.89 -30.84
N GLU A 315 4.93 -22.38 -30.44
CA GLU A 315 5.12 -23.21 -29.26
C GLU A 315 5.97 -22.51 -28.20
N LEU A 316 5.67 -22.79 -26.93
CA LEU A 316 6.32 -22.17 -25.79
C LEU A 316 7.51 -23.01 -25.31
N VAL A 317 8.72 -22.44 -25.39
CA VAL A 317 9.97 -23.08 -24.95
C VAL A 317 10.48 -22.39 -23.68
N PHE A 318 10.84 -23.17 -22.65
CA PHE A 318 11.38 -22.64 -21.40
C PHE A 318 12.90 -22.59 -21.42
N GLY A 319 13.45 -21.46 -20.98
CA GLY A 319 14.89 -21.26 -20.81
C GLY A 319 15.48 -22.11 -19.68
N SER A 320 16.80 -22.25 -19.69
CA SER A 320 17.56 -23.09 -18.76
C SER A 320 17.37 -22.71 -17.29
N LEU A 321 17.10 -21.44 -16.98
CA LEU A 321 16.86 -20.99 -15.60
C LEU A 321 15.59 -21.55 -14.96
N LEU A 322 14.66 -22.08 -15.75
CA LEU A 322 13.44 -22.68 -15.25
C LEU A 322 13.43 -24.21 -15.38
N ASN A 323 14.47 -24.82 -15.97
CA ASN A 323 14.54 -26.26 -16.26
C ASN A 323 15.20 -27.08 -15.17
#